data_AF-A0A7N0UQT0-F1
#
_entry.id   AF-A0A7N0UQT0-F1
#
_cell.length_a   1.000
_cell.length_b   1.000
_cell.length_c   1.000
_cell.angle_alpha   90.00
_cell.angle_beta   90.00
_cell.angle_gamma   90.00
#
_symmetry.space_group_name_H-M   'P 1'
#
loop_
_entity.id
_entity.type
_entity.pdbx_description
1 polymer ?
#
loop_
_entity_poly.entity_id
_entity_poly.type
_entity_poly.pdbx_seq_one_letter_code
_entity_poly.pdbx_strand_id
1 'polypeptide(L)'
;MEELHKVARAYYDNGSPEVRSLAHGFFYSLDTDSDSRISVAEFREFLSREGYINSHVNNFLFNELDRDRNGALDFNEFLTLYYVVKTQNGFCRQCWRCLKGLYFTCVTCFDCPTATTFDLCPDCYSNPNRPTYHPHKNFVDSGLLLRARRRSSADHAPNPCSSHAVQQLMQPAEIQPHNNCQPDSQPVAGLVVIRYILHSYFCVFFFLFQF
;
A
#
# COMPACT_ATOMS: atom_id res chain seq x y z
N MET A 1 -6.49 14.14 -2.63
CA MET A 1 -6.71 12.89 -3.37
C MET A 1 -6.40 13.06 -4.84
N GLU A 2 -6.71 14.20 -5.45
CA GLU A 2 -6.42 14.46 -6.88
C GLU A 2 -4.98 14.13 -7.31
N GLU A 3 -3.96 14.55 -6.56
CA GLU A 3 -2.57 14.21 -6.90
C GLU A 3 -2.30 12.70 -6.83
N LEU A 4 -2.92 11.99 -5.89
CA LEU A 4 -2.78 10.54 -5.78
C LEU A 4 -3.48 9.81 -6.93
N HIS A 5 -4.64 10.30 -7.39
CA HIS A 5 -5.30 9.79 -8.60
C HIS A 5 -4.42 9.96 -9.84
N LYS A 6 -3.81 11.14 -10.01
CA LYS A 6 -2.89 11.40 -11.13
C LYS A 6 -1.68 10.49 -11.09
N VAL A 7 -1.07 10.30 -9.91
CA VAL A 7 0.08 9.40 -9.73
C VAL A 7 -0.32 7.97 -10.05
N ALA A 8 -1.42 7.46 -9.48
CA ALA A 8 -1.91 6.11 -9.71
C ALA A 8 -2.17 5.84 -11.20
N ARG A 9 -2.84 6.78 -11.88
CA ARG A 9 -3.05 6.74 -13.32
C ARG A 9 -1.72 6.72 -14.09
N ALA A 10 -0.77 7.59 -13.74
CA ALA A 10 0.52 7.64 -14.42
C ALA A 10 1.30 6.32 -14.29
N TYR A 11 1.25 5.67 -13.12
CA TYR A 11 1.86 4.34 -12.92
C TYR A 11 1.20 3.26 -13.76
N TYR A 12 -0.13 3.28 -13.88
CA TYR A 12 -0.87 2.34 -14.72
C TYR A 12 -0.60 2.59 -16.22
N ASP A 13 -0.70 3.84 -16.66
CA ASP A 13 -0.51 4.26 -18.06
C ASP A 13 0.92 3.98 -18.54
N ASN A 14 1.92 4.06 -17.66
CA ASN A 14 3.31 3.72 -17.98
C ASN A 14 3.72 2.30 -17.53
N GLY A 15 2.77 1.53 -16.98
CA GLY A 15 2.98 0.15 -16.56
C GLY A 15 3.11 -0.79 -17.74
N SER A 16 3.76 -1.94 -17.50
CA SER A 16 3.84 -3.00 -18.50
C SER A 16 2.45 -3.62 -18.77
N PRO A 17 2.25 -4.35 -19.88
CA PRO A 17 1.00 -5.06 -20.14
C PRO A 17 0.56 -5.96 -18.97
N GLU A 18 1.51 -6.59 -18.28
CA GLU A 18 1.27 -7.43 -17.12
C GLU A 18 0.72 -6.62 -15.94
N VAL A 19 1.31 -5.45 -15.63
CA VAL A 19 0.83 -4.56 -14.56
C VAL A 19 -0.61 -4.13 -14.83
N ARG A 20 -0.90 -3.73 -16.08
CA ARG A 20 -2.26 -3.32 -16.46
C ARG A 20 -3.25 -4.47 -16.37
N SER A 21 -2.87 -5.66 -16.84
CA SER A 21 -3.68 -6.88 -16.75
C SER A 21 -3.97 -7.26 -15.29
N LEU A 22 -2.99 -7.11 -14.40
CA LEU A 22 -3.17 -7.36 -12.96
C LEU A 22 -4.14 -6.38 -12.32
N ALA A 23 -4.05 -5.09 -12.69
CA ALA A 23 -5.00 -4.08 -12.21
C ALA A 23 -6.43 -4.40 -12.67
N HIS A 24 -6.63 -4.76 -13.94
CA HIS A 24 -7.94 -5.20 -14.44
C HIS A 24 -8.44 -6.47 -13.77
N GLY A 25 -7.59 -7.49 -13.64
CA GLY A 25 -7.96 -8.73 -12.97
C GLY A 25 -8.37 -8.49 -11.52
N PHE A 26 -7.69 -7.57 -10.83
CA PHE A 26 -8.08 -7.22 -9.48
C PHE A 26 -9.40 -6.44 -9.44
N PHE A 27 -9.63 -5.49 -10.35
CA PHE A 27 -10.90 -4.78 -10.47
C PHE A 27 -12.08 -5.74 -10.61
N TYR A 28 -11.99 -6.68 -11.56
CA TYR A 28 -13.03 -7.69 -11.80
C TYR A 28 -13.21 -8.69 -10.65
N SER A 29 -12.21 -8.83 -9.77
CA SER A 29 -12.38 -9.67 -8.58
C SER A 29 -13.14 -8.98 -7.44
N LEU A 30 -13.26 -7.65 -7.49
CA LEU A 30 -14.06 -6.85 -6.56
C LEU A 30 -15.47 -6.58 -7.11
N ASP A 31 -15.58 -6.33 -8.42
CA ASP A 31 -16.84 -6.15 -9.15
C ASP A 31 -17.54 -7.51 -9.32
N THR A 32 -18.37 -7.86 -8.34
CA THR A 32 -19.00 -9.18 -8.21
C THR A 32 -20.27 -9.31 -9.04
N ASP A 33 -20.98 -8.21 -9.27
CA ASP A 33 -22.18 -8.18 -10.10
C ASP A 33 -21.88 -7.82 -11.57
N SER A 34 -20.62 -7.51 -11.89
CA SER A 34 -20.12 -7.19 -13.23
C SER A 34 -20.75 -5.93 -13.82
N ASP A 35 -21.14 -4.96 -12.99
CA ASP A 35 -21.69 -3.67 -13.43
C ASP A 35 -20.62 -2.66 -13.91
N SER A 36 -19.35 -3.10 -13.93
CA SER A 36 -18.16 -2.30 -14.26
C SER A 36 -17.87 -1.16 -13.29
N ARG A 37 -18.36 -1.27 -12.05
CA ARG A 37 -18.10 -0.37 -10.94
C ARG A 37 -17.88 -1.20 -9.68
N ILE A 38 -17.36 -0.58 -8.62
CA ILE A 38 -17.24 -1.23 -7.32
C ILE A 38 -18.12 -0.45 -6.34
N SER A 39 -19.22 -1.07 -5.94
CA SER A 39 -20.11 -0.50 -4.94
C SER A 39 -19.48 -0.45 -3.55
N VAL A 40 -20.03 0.39 -2.66
CA VAL A 40 -19.64 0.41 -1.23
C VAL A 40 -19.78 -0.98 -0.59
N ALA A 41 -20.79 -1.75 -1.00
CA ALA A 41 -21.05 -3.09 -0.46
C ALA A 41 -19.93 -4.06 -0.83
N GLU A 42 -19.59 -4.13 -2.10
CA GLU A 42 -18.50 -4.98 -2.62
C GLU A 42 -17.15 -4.60 -2.03
N PHE A 43 -16.89 -3.30 -1.90
CA PHE A 43 -15.69 -2.80 -1.24
C PHE A 43 -15.61 -3.23 0.22
N ARG A 44 -16.71 -3.12 0.98
CA ARG A 44 -16.76 -3.57 2.38
C ARG A 44 -16.63 -5.08 2.51
N GLU A 45 -17.26 -5.84 1.62
CA GLU A 45 -17.16 -7.29 1.60
C GLU A 45 -15.73 -7.74 1.33
N PHE A 46 -15.07 -7.13 0.34
CA PHE A 46 -13.66 -7.34 0.07
C PHE A 46 -12.80 -7.08 1.32
N LEU A 47 -12.95 -5.91 1.96
CA LEU A 47 -12.21 -5.57 3.17
C LEU A 47 -12.51 -6.53 4.34
N SER A 48 -13.76 -6.96 4.48
CA SER A 48 -14.15 -7.94 5.51
C SER A 48 -13.51 -9.31 5.27
N ARG A 49 -13.47 -9.79 4.02
CA ARG A 49 -12.81 -11.05 3.63
C ARG A 49 -11.31 -11.01 3.97
N GLU A 50 -10.71 -9.84 3.81
CA GLU A 50 -9.31 -9.60 4.13
C GLU A 50 -9.03 -9.32 5.62
N GLY A 51 -10.04 -9.36 6.48
CA GLY A 51 -9.90 -9.19 7.93
C GLY A 51 -9.94 -7.73 8.43
N TYR A 52 -10.38 -6.78 7.60
CA TYR A 52 -10.51 -5.36 7.96
C TYR A 52 -11.93 -5.02 8.42
N ILE A 53 -12.14 -4.97 9.74
CA ILE A 53 -13.48 -4.80 10.34
C ILE A 53 -13.76 -3.33 10.73
N ASN A 54 -12.83 -2.39 10.49
CA ASN A 54 -13.03 -0.98 10.86
C ASN A 54 -13.90 -0.23 9.83
N SER A 55 -15.22 -0.33 9.99
CA SER A 55 -16.22 0.30 9.12
C SER A 55 -16.05 1.82 8.94
N HIS A 56 -15.58 2.55 9.96
CA HIS A 56 -15.37 4.00 9.87
C HIS A 56 -14.19 4.37 8.97
N VAL A 57 -13.07 3.64 9.07
CA VAL A 57 -11.90 3.85 8.21
C VAL A 57 -12.23 3.44 6.77
N ASN A 58 -12.96 2.33 6.61
CA ASN A 58 -13.37 1.82 5.30
C ASN A 58 -14.26 2.84 4.56
N ASN A 59 -15.26 3.42 5.25
CA ASN A 59 -16.13 4.44 4.67
C ASN A 59 -15.38 5.74 4.34
N PHE A 60 -14.48 6.18 5.23
CA PHE A 60 -13.67 7.36 4.97
C PHE A 60 -12.77 7.17 3.75
N LEU A 61 -12.13 6.00 3.62
CA LEU A 61 -11.29 5.67 2.49
C LEU A 61 -12.10 5.61 1.19
N PHE A 62 -13.26 4.94 1.20
CA PHE A 62 -14.14 4.87 0.03
C PHE A 62 -14.53 6.27 -0.45
N ASN A 63 -15.01 7.13 0.45
CA ASN A 63 -15.43 8.49 0.11
C ASN A 63 -14.28 9.38 -0.40
N GLU A 64 -13.04 9.05 -0.07
CA GLU A 64 -11.86 9.76 -0.59
C GLU A 64 -11.42 9.23 -1.96
N LEU A 65 -11.76 7.98 -2.28
CA LEU A 65 -11.51 7.37 -3.58
C LEU A 65 -12.60 7.72 -4.61
N ASP A 66 -13.86 7.79 -4.17
CA ASP A 66 -15.03 8.18 -4.94
C ASP A 66 -14.99 9.70 -5.19
N ARG A 67 -14.38 10.08 -6.32
CA ARG A 67 -14.04 11.46 -6.65
C ARG A 67 -15.26 12.21 -7.16
N ASP A 68 -16.07 11.56 -7.99
CA ASP A 68 -17.30 12.14 -8.52
C ASP A 68 -18.50 12.02 -7.55
N ARG A 69 -18.34 11.27 -6.45
CA ARG A 69 -19.34 11.04 -5.40
C ARG A 69 -20.59 10.34 -5.92
N ASN A 70 -20.42 9.46 -6.92
CA ASN A 70 -21.52 8.70 -7.49
C ASN A 70 -21.90 7.48 -6.61
N GLY A 71 -21.12 7.19 -5.55
CA GLY A 71 -21.37 6.08 -4.63
C GLY A 71 -20.78 4.74 -5.07
N ALA A 72 -20.00 4.72 -6.15
CA ALA A 72 -19.32 3.56 -6.70
C ALA A 72 -17.95 3.96 -7.27
N LEU A 73 -16.95 3.09 -7.19
CA LEU A 73 -15.64 3.36 -7.77
C LEU A 73 -15.62 2.88 -9.22
N ASP A 74 -15.41 3.79 -10.16
CA ASP A 74 -15.06 3.40 -11.52
C ASP A 74 -13.63 2.84 -11.60
N PHE A 75 -13.23 2.30 -12.75
CA PHE A 75 -11.89 1.74 -12.90
C PHE A 75 -10.77 2.76 -12.59
N ASN A 76 -10.96 4.04 -12.95
CA ASN A 76 -9.95 5.08 -12.72
C ASN A 76 -9.81 5.43 -11.23
N GLU A 77 -10.92 5.48 -10.51
CA GLU A 77 -10.94 5.70 -9.06
C GLU A 77 -10.33 4.50 -8.34
N PHE A 78 -10.68 3.29 -8.78
CA PHE A 78 -10.08 2.05 -8.31
C PHE A 78 -8.55 1.99 -8.50
N LEU A 79 -7.98 2.53 -9.58
CA LEU A 79 -6.52 2.55 -9.76
C LEU A 79 -5.81 3.18 -8.55
N THR A 80 -6.46 4.11 -7.87
CA THR A 80 -5.92 4.77 -6.68
C THR A 80 -5.89 3.83 -5.49
N LEU A 81 -6.95 3.03 -5.30
CA LEU A 81 -6.95 1.93 -4.33
C LEU A 81 -5.85 0.93 -4.65
N TYR A 82 -5.76 0.48 -5.91
CA TYR A 82 -4.73 -0.46 -6.35
C TYR A 82 -3.32 0.05 -6.07
N TYR A 83 -3.05 1.32 -6.42
CA TYR A 83 -1.78 1.97 -6.15
C TYR A 83 -1.45 2.01 -4.66
N VAL A 84 -2.40 2.43 -3.81
CA VAL A 84 -2.19 2.50 -2.36
C VAL A 84 -1.91 1.13 -1.76
N VAL A 85 -2.67 0.12 -2.15
CA VAL A 85 -2.49 -1.27 -1.69
C VAL A 85 -1.13 -1.81 -2.14
N LYS A 86 -0.74 -1.61 -3.40
CA LYS A 86 0.50 -2.17 -3.96
C LYS A 86 1.77 -1.48 -3.49
N THR A 87 1.75 -0.16 -3.36
CA THR A 87 2.90 0.60 -2.87
C THR A 87 3.07 0.53 -1.36
N GLN A 88 2.14 -0.14 -0.66
CA GLN A 88 2.06 -0.10 0.81
C GLN A 88 2.03 1.35 1.31
N ASN A 89 1.41 2.26 0.54
CA ASN A 89 1.37 3.67 0.89
C ASN A 89 0.64 3.80 2.24
N GLY A 90 1.40 4.22 3.24
CA GLY A 90 1.02 4.07 4.63
C GLY A 90 -0.13 4.97 5.06
N PHE A 91 -0.78 4.58 6.14
CA PHE A 91 -1.64 5.47 6.93
C PHE A 91 -0.78 6.16 7.99
N CYS A 92 -1.08 7.42 8.27
CA CYS A 92 -0.49 8.12 9.41
C CYS A 92 -0.73 7.30 10.68
N ARG A 93 0.35 6.91 11.39
CA ARG A 93 0.25 6.10 12.61
C ARG A 93 -0.51 6.78 13.75
N GLN A 94 -0.69 8.09 13.67
CA GLN A 94 -1.33 8.88 14.72
C GLN A 94 -2.82 9.19 14.44
N CYS A 95 -3.16 9.57 13.21
CA CYS A 95 -4.52 9.97 12.86
C CYS A 95 -5.21 9.02 11.87
N TRP A 96 -4.51 7.97 11.42
CA TRP A 96 -5.00 6.95 10.48
C TRP A 96 -5.49 7.49 9.14
N ARG A 97 -5.19 8.76 8.82
CA ARG A 97 -5.46 9.32 7.50
C ARG A 97 -4.42 8.80 6.50
N CYS A 98 -4.87 8.48 5.30
CA CYS A 98 -3.99 8.09 4.19
C CYS A 98 -2.95 9.18 3.93
N LEU A 99 -1.69 8.79 3.73
CA LEU A 99 -0.59 9.70 3.40
C LEU A 99 -0.63 10.00 1.89
N LYS A 100 -1.16 11.17 1.54
CA LYS A 100 -1.48 11.55 0.16
C LYS A 100 -0.33 12.26 -0.59
N GLY A 101 0.89 12.29 -0.04
CA GLY A 101 1.99 13.11 -0.55
C GLY A 101 3.26 12.97 0.30
N LEU A 102 3.99 14.07 0.54
CA LEU A 102 5.11 14.05 1.48
C LEU A 102 4.62 13.65 2.88
N TYR A 103 5.35 12.74 3.50
CA TYR A 103 5.12 12.27 4.85
C TYR A 103 6.46 12.16 5.57
N PHE A 104 6.42 12.18 6.89
CA PHE A 104 7.59 12.00 7.74
C PHE A 104 7.67 10.56 8.18
N THR A 105 8.84 9.94 8.00
CA THR A 105 9.08 8.56 8.39
C THR A 105 10.24 8.46 9.35
N CYS A 106 10.12 7.56 10.33
CA CYS A 106 11.21 7.23 11.23
C CYS A 106 12.28 6.43 10.49
N VAL A 107 13.48 6.99 10.33
CA VAL A 107 14.59 6.35 9.60
C VAL A 107 14.96 5.02 10.24
N THR A 108 15.01 4.97 11.58
CA THR A 108 15.36 3.74 12.32
C THR A 108 14.36 2.61 12.06
N CYS A 109 13.06 2.92 12.01
CA CYS A 109 12.04 1.91 11.67
C CYS A 109 12.09 1.54 10.19
N PHE A 110 12.36 2.50 9.31
CA PHE A 110 12.43 2.29 7.87
C PHE A 110 13.62 1.42 7.44
N ASP A 111 14.76 1.52 8.13
CA ASP A 111 15.95 0.71 7.85
C ASP A 111 15.91 -0.66 8.54
N CYS A 112 14.96 -0.90 9.44
CA CYS A 112 14.83 -2.16 10.16
C CYS A 112 13.98 -3.17 9.37
N PRO A 113 14.54 -4.30 8.89
CA PRO A 113 13.81 -5.24 8.03
C PRO A 113 12.65 -5.97 8.72
N THR A 114 12.69 -6.03 10.06
CA THR A 114 11.70 -6.72 10.88
C THR A 114 10.68 -5.78 11.52
N ALA A 115 10.90 -4.47 11.45
CA ALA A 115 9.97 -3.48 11.99
C ALA A 115 9.02 -2.97 10.91
N THR A 116 7.83 -2.58 11.34
CA THR A 116 6.94 -1.79 10.47
C THR A 116 7.41 -0.34 10.41
N THR A 117 7.23 0.32 9.27
CA THR A 117 7.51 1.75 9.14
C THR A 117 6.61 2.55 10.07
N PHE A 118 7.16 3.65 10.59
CA PHE A 118 6.43 4.59 11.42
C PHE A 118 6.30 5.92 10.68
N ASP A 119 5.18 6.07 9.98
CA ASP A 119 4.93 7.19 9.07
C ASP A 119 3.87 8.13 9.64
N LEU A 120 4.09 9.43 9.48
CA LEU A 120 3.26 10.51 10.00
C LEU A 120 2.93 11.52 8.90
N CYS A 121 1.69 12.00 8.90
CA CYS A 121 1.33 13.13 8.07
C CYS A 121 2.00 14.42 8.60
N PRO A 122 2.20 15.44 7.75
CA PRO A 122 2.79 16.72 8.17
C PRO A 122 2.07 17.36 9.38
N ASP A 123 0.74 17.28 9.42
CA ASP A 123 -0.06 17.81 10.52
C ASP A 123 0.27 17.11 11.84
N CYS A 124 0.38 15.78 11.86
CA CYS A 124 0.67 15.04 13.09
C CYS A 124 2.15 15.16 13.51
N TYR A 125 3.06 15.31 12.55
CA TYR A 125 4.47 15.51 12.84
C TYR A 125 4.73 16.89 13.49
N SER A 126 4.05 17.93 13.00
CA SER A 126 4.25 19.31 13.46
C SER A 126 3.38 19.71 14.66
N ASN A 127 2.43 18.86 15.10
CA ASN A 127 1.47 19.22 16.13
C ASN A 127 2.06 19.15 17.55
N PRO A 128 2.26 20.29 18.25
CA PRO A 128 2.82 20.30 19.60
C PRO A 128 1.83 19.77 20.64
N ASN A 129 0.53 19.84 20.37
CA ASN A 129 -0.54 19.42 21.28
C ASN A 129 -0.83 17.91 21.21
N ARG A 130 -0.23 17.20 20.26
CA ARG A 130 -0.39 15.76 20.09
C ARG A 130 0.97 15.11 19.85
N PRO A 131 1.84 15.09 20.88
CA PRO A 131 3.21 14.61 20.72
C PRO A 131 3.22 13.17 20.24
N THR A 132 4.12 12.88 19.32
CA THR A 132 4.30 11.55 18.75
C THR A 132 4.82 10.60 19.82
N TYR A 133 4.01 9.62 20.22
CA TYR A 133 4.44 8.56 21.13
C TYR A 133 5.23 7.50 20.33
N HIS A 134 6.49 7.81 20.07
CA HIS A 134 7.43 6.95 19.36
C HIS A 134 8.83 7.10 19.98
N PRO A 135 9.55 6.00 20.27
CA PRO A 135 10.82 6.04 21.00
C PRO A 135 11.95 6.69 20.20
N HIS A 136 11.95 6.51 18.87
CA HIS A 136 12.96 7.12 18.00
C HIS A 136 12.64 8.59 17.73
N LYS A 137 13.68 9.41 17.55
CA LYS A 137 13.55 10.86 17.25
C LYS A 137 13.99 11.23 15.85
N ASN A 138 14.63 10.31 15.11
CA ASN A 138 15.14 10.58 13.78
C ASN A 138 14.05 10.40 12.72
N PHE A 139 13.38 11.50 12.39
CA PHE A 139 12.37 11.57 11.35
C PHE A 139 12.84 12.46 10.22
N VAL A 140 12.56 12.05 8.99
CA VAL A 140 12.81 12.83 7.77
C VAL A 140 11.61 12.69 6.83
N ASP A 141 11.44 13.63 5.91
CA ASP A 141 10.43 13.46 4.87
C ASP A 141 10.84 12.35 3.87
N SER A 142 9.84 11.70 3.28
CA SER A 142 10.04 10.60 2.32
C SER A 142 10.90 10.99 1.12
N GLY A 143 10.83 12.25 0.66
CA GLY A 143 11.66 12.76 -0.43
C GLY A 143 13.12 12.96 -0.03
N LEU A 144 13.40 13.45 1.18
CA LEU A 144 14.74 13.57 1.72
C LEU A 144 15.38 12.19 1.94
N LEU A 145 14.62 11.22 2.45
CA LEU A 145 15.11 9.86 2.64
C LEU A 145 15.53 9.19 1.33
N LEU A 146 14.72 9.31 0.28
CA LEU A 146 15.06 8.79 -1.05
C LEU A 146 16.33 9.44 -1.62
N ARG A 147 16.48 10.76 -1.43
CA ARG A 147 17.69 11.48 -1.87
C ARG A 147 18.92 11.11 -1.04
N ALA A 148 18.77 10.87 0.26
CA ALA A 148 19.85 10.44 1.14
C ALA A 148 20.36 9.04 0.74
N ARG A 149 19.45 8.08 0.53
CA ARG A 149 19.82 6.73 0.06
C ARG A 149 20.55 6.76 -1.29
N ARG A 150 20.15 7.62 -2.23
CA ARG A 150 20.87 7.80 -3.50
C ARG A 150 22.34 8.19 -3.30
N ARG A 151 22.64 9.08 -2.35
CA ARG A 151 24.01 9.54 -2.07
C ARG A 151 24.84 8.42 -1.46
N SER A 152 24.28 7.68 -0.49
CA SER A 152 24.95 6.54 0.14
C SER A 152 25.29 5.40 -0.84
N SER A 153 24.43 5.16 -1.84
CA SER A 153 24.70 4.18 -2.91
C SER A 153 25.75 4.66 -3.93
N ALA A 154 25.90 5.97 -4.13
CA ALA A 154 26.90 6.54 -5.04
C ALA A 154 28.33 6.46 -4.48
N ASP A 155 28.49 6.46 -3.16
CA ASP A 155 29.81 6.34 -2.50
C ASP A 155 30.41 4.92 -2.60
N HIS A 156 29.63 3.91 -3.04
CA HIS A 156 30.01 2.49 -3.01
C HIS A 156 29.96 1.73 -4.35
N ALA A 157 29.72 2.37 -5.51
CA ALA A 157 29.62 1.65 -6.79
C ALA A 157 30.43 2.28 -7.95
N PRO A 158 31.27 1.50 -8.66
CA PRO A 158 31.66 1.81 -10.04
C PRO A 158 30.46 1.50 -10.95
N ASN A 159 30.01 2.49 -11.74
CA ASN A 159 28.84 2.44 -12.64
C ASN A 159 28.78 1.19 -13.56
N PRO A 160 27.58 0.76 -14.06
CA PRO A 160 26.44 1.61 -14.44
C PRO A 160 25.03 1.21 -13.94
N CYS A 161 24.12 2.19 -14.05
CA CYS A 161 22.68 2.16 -13.79
C CYS A 161 21.94 0.86 -14.16
N SER A 162 21.37 0.17 -13.16
CA SER A 162 20.25 -0.75 -13.36
C SER A 162 19.02 -0.25 -12.58
N SER A 163 17.92 0.04 -13.28
CA SER A 163 16.70 0.65 -12.73
C SER A 163 15.61 -0.37 -12.38
N HIS A 164 15.95 -1.64 -12.16
CA HIS A 164 14.96 -2.72 -12.05
C HIS A 164 14.10 -2.70 -10.77
N ALA A 165 14.61 -2.16 -9.65
CA ALA A 165 13.96 -2.32 -8.35
C ALA A 165 12.60 -1.61 -8.21
N VAL A 166 12.39 -0.46 -8.87
CA VAL A 166 11.13 0.30 -8.73
C VAL A 166 10.02 -0.28 -9.61
N GLN A 167 10.37 -0.85 -10.77
CA GLN A 167 9.39 -1.49 -11.67
C GLN A 167 8.83 -2.79 -11.07
N GLN A 168 9.56 -3.45 -10.16
CA GLN A 168 9.14 -4.67 -9.49
C GLN A 168 8.05 -4.47 -8.42
N LEU A 169 7.87 -3.26 -7.88
CA LEU A 169 6.83 -3.01 -6.85
C LEU A 169 5.40 -3.21 -7.37
N MET A 170 5.22 -3.13 -8.69
CA MET A 170 3.94 -3.39 -9.37
C MET A 170 3.89 -4.79 -10.02
N GLN A 171 4.95 -5.59 -9.92
CA GLN A 171 5.04 -6.96 -10.46
C GLN A 171 4.60 -8.00 -9.42
N PRO A 172 4.19 -9.22 -9.83
CA PRO A 172 3.95 -10.30 -8.87
C PRO A 172 5.26 -10.69 -8.18
N ALA A 173 5.22 -10.95 -6.87
CA ALA A 173 6.37 -11.47 -6.14
C ALA A 173 6.80 -12.81 -6.76
N GLU A 174 8.06 -12.90 -7.23
CA GLU A 174 8.62 -14.17 -7.68
C GLU A 174 8.63 -15.17 -6.51
N ILE A 175 7.96 -16.30 -6.70
CA ILE A 175 8.09 -17.45 -5.80
C ILE A 175 9.49 -18.03 -6.04
N GLN A 176 10.44 -17.79 -5.13
CA GLN A 176 11.66 -18.59 -5.12
C GLN A 176 11.33 -20.00 -4.62
N PRO A 177 11.68 -21.06 -5.36
CA PRO A 177 11.31 -22.42 -5.01
C PRO A 177 12.17 -22.90 -3.83
N HIS A 178 11.59 -23.01 -2.65
CA HIS A 178 12.09 -23.96 -1.67
C HIS A 178 11.60 -25.36 -2.07
N ASN A 179 12.53 -26.16 -2.60
CA ASN A 179 12.33 -27.57 -2.93
C ASN A 179 11.91 -28.37 -1.69
N ASN A 180 10.62 -28.72 -1.60
CA ASN A 180 10.13 -30.09 -1.40
C ASN A 180 8.67 -30.07 -0.97
N CYS A 181 7.78 -30.32 -1.94
CA CYS A 181 6.66 -31.28 -1.90
C CYS A 181 5.63 -30.86 -2.95
N GLN A 182 5.42 -31.74 -3.93
CA GLN A 182 4.25 -31.77 -4.81
C GLN A 182 3.54 -33.12 -4.60
N PRO A 183 2.30 -33.30 -5.06
CA PRO A 183 1.26 -32.28 -5.31
C PRO A 183 -0.11 -32.71 -4.75
N ASP A 184 -1.05 -31.77 -4.61
CA ASP A 184 -2.43 -32.06 -5.02
C ASP A 184 -3.17 -30.79 -5.47
N SER A 185 -3.58 -30.85 -6.73
CA SER A 185 -4.65 -30.16 -7.48
C SER A 185 -5.10 -28.69 -7.20
N GLN A 186 -4.81 -27.85 -8.21
CA GLN A 186 -5.65 -26.81 -8.85
C GLN A 186 -5.73 -25.36 -8.29
N PRO A 187 -5.97 -24.35 -9.17
CA PRO A 187 -5.27 -23.06 -9.13
C PRO A 187 -6.16 -21.88 -8.68
N VAL A 188 -5.59 -20.97 -7.87
CA VAL A 188 -6.08 -19.59 -7.71
C VAL A 188 -4.87 -18.65 -7.55
N ALA A 189 -4.18 -18.40 -8.66
CA ALA A 189 -3.11 -17.42 -8.76
C ALA A 189 -3.70 -16.01 -8.85
N GLY A 190 -4.00 -15.41 -7.70
CA GLY A 190 -4.46 -14.02 -7.62
C GLY A 190 -4.74 -13.53 -6.19
N LEU A 191 -5.20 -14.43 -5.31
CA LEU A 191 -5.61 -14.11 -3.94
C LEU A 191 -4.47 -14.09 -2.90
N VAL A 192 -3.31 -14.70 -3.22
CA VAL A 192 -2.20 -14.83 -2.26
C VAL A 192 -1.53 -13.48 -1.96
N VAL A 193 -1.57 -12.54 -2.90
CA VAL A 193 -0.86 -11.26 -2.78
C VAL A 193 -1.53 -10.32 -1.77
N ILE A 194 -2.85 -10.36 -1.66
CA ILE A 194 -3.60 -9.49 -0.75
C ILE A 194 -3.42 -9.97 0.70
N ARG A 195 -3.44 -11.30 0.89
CA ARG A 195 -3.16 -11.94 2.17
C ARG A 195 -1.79 -11.54 2.74
N TYR A 196 -0.76 -11.35 1.90
CA TYR A 196 0.57 -10.89 2.33
C TYR A 196 0.68 -9.36 2.50
N ILE A 197 0.06 -8.57 1.63
CA ILE A 197 0.04 -7.09 1.73
C ILE A 197 -0.65 -6.63 3.01
N LEU A 198 -1.60 -7.41 3.51
CA LEU A 198 -2.40 -7.11 4.69
C LEU A 198 -1.90 -7.85 5.96
N HIS A 199 -1.15 -8.95 5.81
CA HIS A 199 -0.41 -9.57 6.94
C HIS A 199 0.73 -8.71 7.48
N SER A 200 1.34 -7.84 6.67
CA SER A 200 2.39 -6.91 7.14
C SER A 200 1.84 -5.80 8.04
N TYR A 201 0.52 -5.61 8.11
CA TYR A 201 -0.14 -4.79 9.13
C TYR A 201 -0.43 -5.58 10.43
N PHE A 202 -0.18 -6.89 10.46
CA PHE A 202 -0.73 -7.84 11.43
C PHE A 202 0.22 -8.26 12.55
N CYS A 203 1.45 -7.74 12.62
CA CYS A 203 2.40 -8.13 13.68
C CYS A 203 2.22 -7.38 15.02
N VAL A 204 1.19 -6.54 15.20
CA VAL A 204 1.02 -5.74 16.45
C VAL A 204 -0.26 -6.06 17.24
N PHE A 205 -1.10 -7.00 16.81
CA PHE A 205 -2.35 -7.30 17.54
C PHE A 205 -2.52 -8.73 18.06
N PHE A 206 -1.46 -9.55 18.05
CA PHE A 206 -1.49 -10.90 18.64
C PHE A 206 -0.92 -11.00 20.07
N PHE A 207 -0.67 -9.88 20.77
CA PHE A 207 -0.08 -9.92 22.13
C PHE A 207 -0.79 -9.13 23.23
N LEU A 208 -1.97 -8.54 23.01
CA LEU A 208 -2.60 -7.69 24.05
C LEU A 208 -4.10 -7.90 24.28
N PHE A 209 -4.67 -9.07 24.01
CA PHE A 209 -5.96 -9.45 24.63
C PHE A 209 -5.97 -10.95 24.94
N GLN A 210 -5.35 -11.29 26.06
CA GLN A 210 -5.73 -12.45 26.85
C GLN A 210 -5.83 -12.00 28.31
N PHE A 211 -6.87 -11.22 28.59
CA PHE A 211 -7.63 -11.14 29.84
C PHE A 211 -8.98 -10.47 29.54
#